data_AF-A0A497I289-F1
#
_entry.id   AF-A0A497I289-F1
#
_cell.length_a   1.000
_cell.length_b   1.000
_cell.length_c   1.000
_cell.angle_alpha   90.00
_cell.angle_beta   90.00
_cell.angle_gamma   90.00
#
_symmetry.space_group_name_H-M   'P 1'
#
loop_
_entity.id
_entity.type
_entity.pdbx_description
1 polymer ?
#
loop_
_entity_poly.entity_id
_entity_poly.type
_entity_poly.pdbx_seq_one_letter_code
_entity_poly.pdbx_strand_id
1 'polypeptide(L)'
;MGKHEFIATCTRGLEEISIREVEELIHAKAKLERAGAIRFEANLEAIYVLNYVSRSLHRVILLLTSGNFQKLNDIYKMIREVDLT
;
A
#
# COMPACT_ATOMS: atom_id res chain seq x y z
N MET A 1 17.22 0.14 -5.82
CA MET A 1 15.82 0.42 -6.23
C MET A 1 15.20 1.36 -5.21
N GLY A 2 14.31 2.26 -5.65
CA GLY A 2 13.69 3.26 -4.79
C GLY A 2 12.63 2.65 -3.86
N LYS A 3 12.20 3.42 -2.86
CA LYS A 3 11.00 3.08 -2.08
C LYS A 3 9.76 3.36 -2.91
N HIS A 4 8.77 2.48 -2.78
CA HIS A 4 7.46 2.60 -3.40
C HIS A 4 6.37 2.66 -2.33
N GLU A 5 5.26 3.34 -2.62
CA GLU A 5 4.09 3.37 -1.75
C GLU A 5 3.20 2.14 -1.95
N PHE A 6 2.71 1.61 -0.83
CA PHE A 6 1.80 0.47 -0.81
C PHE A 6 0.58 0.76 0.07
N ILE A 7 -0.55 0.19 -0.33
CA ILE A 7 -1.72 0.03 0.51
C ILE A 7 -1.88 -1.46 0.79
N ALA A 8 -1.95 -1.84 2.05
CA ALA A 8 -2.37 -3.18 2.42
C ALA A 8 -3.74 -3.16 3.08
N THR A 9 -4.64 -4.02 2.60
CA THR A 9 -5.96 -4.19 3.21
C THR A 9 -5.88 -5.23 4.32
N CYS A 10 -6.63 -5.02 5.39
CA CYS A 10 -6.73 -5.95 6.52
C CYS A 10 -8.19 -6.00 7.00
N THR A 11 -8.48 -6.88 7.95
CA THR A 11 -9.80 -6.85 8.62
C THR A 11 -9.93 -5.54 9.41
N ARG A 12 -11.09 -4.88 9.32
CA ARG A 12 -11.38 -3.67 10.10
C ARG A 12 -11.25 -3.97 11.60
N GLY A 13 -10.53 -3.14 12.33
CA GLY A 13 -10.15 -3.36 13.73
C GLY A 13 -8.79 -4.04 13.93
N LEU A 14 -8.16 -4.58 12.87
CA LEU A 14 -6.81 -5.16 12.93
C LEU A 14 -5.73 -4.23 12.37
N GLU A 15 -6.03 -2.96 12.09
CA GLU A 15 -5.10 -2.02 11.45
C GLU A 15 -3.84 -1.82 12.31
N GLU A 16 -4.00 -1.72 13.63
CA GLU A 16 -2.86 -1.55 14.54
C GLU A 16 -1.96 -2.80 14.57
N ILE A 17 -2.56 -4.00 14.57
CA ILE A 17 -1.81 -5.27 14.48
C ILE A 17 -1.09 -5.35 13.13
N SER A 18 -1.76 -4.93 12.06
CA SER A 18 -1.20 -4.90 10.70
C SER A 18 -0.03 -3.93 10.58
N ILE A 19 -0.11 -2.77 11.22
CA ILE A 19 0.99 -1.79 11.28
C ILE A 19 2.20 -2.41 11.98
N ARG A 20 2.01 -3.02 13.15
CA ARG A 20 3.10 -3.68 13.88
C ARG A 20 3.72 -4.81 13.08
N GLU A 21 2.91 -5.64 12.43
CA GLU A 21 3.40 -6.75 11.60
C GLU A 21 4.28 -6.23 10.44
N VAL A 22 3.91 -5.12 9.79
CA VAL A 22 4.76 -4.49 8.76
C VAL A 22 6.08 -3.96 9.34
N GLU A 23 6.03 -3.32 10.50
CA GLU A 23 7.23 -2.81 11.19
C GLU A 23 8.17 -3.95 11.64
N GLU A 24 7.61 -5.06 12.10
CA GLU A 24 8.37 -6.24 12.56
C GLU A 24 8.97 -7.03 11.38
N LEU A 25 8.19 -7.27 10.32
CA LEU A 25 8.61 -8.15 9.22
C LEU A 25 9.57 -7.47 8.24
N ILE A 26 9.38 -6.19 7.96
CA ILE A 26 10.13 -5.49 6.91
C ILE A 26 10.75 -4.17 7.37
N HIS A 27 10.66 -3.83 8.66
CA HIS A 27 11.24 -2.62 9.24
C HIS A 27 10.78 -1.32 8.56
N ALA A 28 9.57 -1.34 8.00
CA ALA A 28 8.95 -0.18 7.36
C ALA A 28 7.90 0.42 8.29
N LYS A 29 7.90 1.76 8.43
CA LYS A 29 6.84 2.45 9.14
C LYS A 29 5.54 2.35 8.36
N ALA A 30 4.45 2.04 9.05
CA ALA A 30 3.11 2.01 8.48
C ALA A 30 2.18 2.95 9.24
N LYS A 31 1.12 3.41 8.58
CA LYS A 31 0.08 4.25 9.17
C LYS A 31 -1.31 3.80 8.72
N LEU A 32 -2.32 4.19 9.47
CA LEU A 32 -3.71 3.99 9.07
C LEU A 32 -3.99 4.77 7.78
N GLU A 33 -4.53 4.08 6.76
CA GLU A 33 -5.02 4.71 5.54
C GLU A 33 -6.52 5.02 5.67
N ARG A 34 -7.29 4.00 6.06
CA ARG A 34 -8.72 4.05 6.36
C ARG A 34 -9.09 2.82 7.18
N ALA A 35 -10.32 2.75 7.67
CA ALA A 35 -10.82 1.52 8.29
C ALA A 35 -10.65 0.31 7.34
N GLY A 36 -9.94 -0.71 7.79
CA GLY A 36 -9.57 -1.92 7.04
C GLY A 36 -8.37 -1.77 6.09
N ALA A 37 -7.57 -0.71 6.19
CA ALA A 37 -6.37 -0.56 5.36
C ALA A 37 -5.27 0.29 6.01
N ILE A 38 -4.03 -0.08 5.71
CA ILE A 38 -2.81 0.63 6.13
C ILE A 38 -2.01 1.07 4.90
N ARG A 39 -1.21 2.13 5.07
CA ARG A 39 -0.29 2.65 4.05
C ARG A 39 1.14 2.61 4.58
N PHE A 40 2.08 2.22 3.74
CA PHE A 40 3.51 2.18 4.06
C PHE A 40 4.37 2.36 2.80
N GLU A 41 5.66 2.62 3.01
CA GLU A 41 6.67 2.71 1.96
C GLU A 41 7.74 1.63 2.15
N ALA A 42 8.06 0.90 1.08
CA ALA A 42 9.09 -0.14 1.12
C ALA A 42 9.73 -0.35 -0.25
N ASN A 43 10.84 -1.09 -0.28
CA ASN A 43 11.37 -1.60 -1.56
C ASN A 43 10.50 -2.76 -2.06
N LEU A 44 10.48 -3.00 -3.37
CA LEU A 44 9.67 -4.07 -3.97
C LEU A 44 10.01 -5.46 -3.40
N GLU A 45 11.27 -5.70 -3.03
CA GLU A 45 11.73 -6.97 -2.48
C GLU A 45 11.10 -7.29 -1.12
N ALA A 46 10.80 -6.26 -0.31
CA ALA A 46 10.14 -6.43 0.99
C ALA A 46 8.71 -6.98 0.83
N ILE A 47 8.08 -6.75 -0.32
CA ILE A 47 6.71 -7.17 -0.60
C ILE A 47 6.61 -8.68 -0.75
N TYR A 48 7.68 -9.35 -1.18
CA TYR A 48 7.73 -10.81 -1.21
C TYR A 48 7.58 -11.40 0.20
N VAL A 49 8.24 -10.78 1.20
CA VAL A 49 8.13 -11.20 2.60
C VAL A 49 6.69 -11.04 3.09
N LEU A 50 6.10 -9.86 2.91
CA LEU A 50 4.72 -9.60 3.34
C LEU A 50 3.72 -10.57 2.71
N ASN A 51 3.81 -10.82 1.39
CA ASN A 51 2.91 -11.76 0.73
C ASN A 51 3.11 -13.22 1.19
N TYR A 52 4.32 -13.57 1.64
CA TYR A 52 4.63 -14.94 2.04
C TYR A 52 4.26 -15.24 3.50
N VAL A 53 4.52 -14.31 4.43
CA VAL A 53 4.42 -14.60 5.88
C VAL A 53 3.39 -13.78 6.65
N SER A 54 2.87 -12.67 6.09
CA SER A 54 1.88 -11.86 6.80
C SER A 54 0.61 -12.67 7.07
N ARG A 55 0.07 -12.53 8.28
CA ARG A 55 -1.18 -13.18 8.68
C ARG A 55 -2.31 -12.19 8.92
N SER A 56 -2.00 -10.91 9.05
CA SER A 56 -2.98 -9.85 9.28
C SER A 56 -3.38 -9.12 8.00
N LEU A 57 -2.53 -9.14 6.96
CA LEU A 57 -2.79 -8.50 5.68
C LEU A 57 -3.53 -9.46 4.72
N HIS A 58 -4.51 -8.92 3.98
CA HIS A 58 -5.28 -9.66 2.97
C HIS A 58 -4.73 -9.46 1.55
N ARG A 59 -4.34 -8.23 1.21
CA ARG A 59 -3.79 -7.86 -0.10
C ARG A 59 -2.77 -6.75 0.10
N VAL A 60 -1.64 -6.85 -0.57
CA VAL A 60 -0.63 -5.78 -0.66
C VAL A 60 -0.68 -5.21 -2.07
N ILE A 61 -0.99 -3.92 -2.19
CA ILE A 61 -1.25 -3.25 -3.47
C ILE A 61 -0.21 -2.15 -3.66
N LEU A 62 0.52 -2.21 -4.78
CA LEU A 62 1.42 -1.13 -5.20
C LEU A 62 0.58 0.08 -5.63
N LEU A 63 0.80 1.23 -4.99
CA LEU A 63 0.10 2.46 -5.33
C LEU A 63 0.86 3.21 -6.44
N LEU A 64 0.35 3.15 -7.67
CA LEU A 64 0.95 3.82 -8.82
C LEU A 64 0.65 5.32 -8.89
N THR A 65 -0.56 5.71 -8.50
CA THR A 65 -0.98 7.12 -8.46
C THR A 65 -2.13 7.30 -7.47
N SER A 66 -2.24 8.50 -6.91
CA SER A 66 -3.38 8.91 -6.09
C SER A 66 -3.63 10.41 -6.23
N GLY A 67 -4.90 10.81 -6.17
CA GLY A 67 -5.28 12.21 -6.28
C GLY A 67 -6.79 12.40 -6.32
N ASN A 68 -7.20 13.66 -6.36
CA ASN A 68 -8.61 14.04 -6.49
C ASN A 68 -8.97 14.22 -7.97
N PHE A 69 -10.23 13.97 -8.30
CA PHE A 69 -10.79 14.20 -9.63
C PHE A 69 -12.20 14.79 -9.52
N GLN A 70 -12.60 15.61 -10.48
CA GLN A 70 -13.97 16.15 -10.54
C GLN A 70 -14.72 15.66 -11.77
N LYS A 71 -14.00 15.35 -12.84
CA LYS A 71 -14.54 14.88 -14.11
C LYS A 71 -13.77 13.66 -14.59
N LEU A 72 -14.41 12.86 -15.42
CA LEU A 72 -13.80 11.66 -16.00
C LEU A 72 -12.48 11.95 -16.74
N ASN A 73 -12.37 13.11 -17.39
CA ASN A 73 -11.16 13.52 -18.11
C ASN A 73 -9.94 13.74 -17.18
N ASP A 74 -10.16 14.06 -15.90
CA ASP A 74 -9.08 14.23 -14.94
C ASP A 74 -8.39 12.88 -14.65
N ILE A 75 -9.19 11.81 -14.57
CA ILE A 75 -8.70 10.43 -14.40
C ILE A 75 -7.86 10.02 -15.61
N TYR A 76 -8.34 10.26 -16.83
CA TYR A 76 -7.59 9.93 -18.05
C TYR A 76 -6.25 10.65 -18.12
N LYS A 77 -6.20 11.93 -17.75
CA LYS A 77 -4.93 12.68 -17.67
C LYS A 77 -4.01 12.08 -16.62
N MET A 78 -4.51 11.81 -15.42
CA MET A 78 -3.71 11.25 -14.33
C MET A 78 -3.10 9.89 -14.70
N ILE A 79 -3.87 9.00 -15.33
CA ILE A 79 -3.38 7.67 -15.75
C ILE A 79 -2.36 7.75 -16.89
N ARG A 80 -2.46 8.74 -17.80
CA ARG A 80 -1.47 8.93 -18.88
C ARG A 80 -0.08 9.29 -18.38
N GLU A 81 0.03 9.92 -17.22
CA GLU A 81 1.31 10.29 -16.60
C GLU A 81 1.93 9.13 -15.79
N VAL A 82 1.21 8.01 -15.62
CA VAL A 82 1.71 6.83 -14.93
C VAL A 82 2.53 5.99 -15.90
N ASP A 83 3.74 5.63 -15.48
CA ASP A 83 4.53 4.63 -16.21
C ASP A 83 3.95 3.22 -15.96
N LEU A 84 3.44 2.61 -17.03
CA LEU A 84 2.79 1.29 -17.02
C LEU A 84 3.63 0.21 -17.72
N THR A 85 4.85 0.55 -18.17
CA THR A 85 5.70 -0.31 -19.02
C THR A 85 6.96 -0.75 -18.28
#